data_AF-A0A1S3HQZ9-F1
#
_entry.id   AF-A0A1S3HQZ9-F1
#
_cell.length_a   1.000
_cell.length_b   1.000
_cell.length_c   1.000
_cell.angle_alpha   90.00
_cell.angle_beta   90.00
_cell.angle_gamma   90.00
#
_symmetry.space_group_name_H-M   'P 1'
#
loop_
_entity.id
_entity.type
_entity.pdbx_description
1 polymer ?
#
loop_
_entity_poly.entity_id
_entity_poly.type
_entity_poly.pdbx_seq_one_letter_code
_entity_poly.pdbx_strand_id
1 'polypeptide(L)'
;MMNTLIVIISCIYMARALPHPEKTMRVEKTKRDAGAIGLHHYNVHAHEMGTLVEEKVDVDEERGLVSYSIPQHNDIDESVFVYDFKNNLTLMIFAQAGKCYVAPLDDRESQDPKTTVAAFQSTGEQEKAVSGIETDSYVIDGGEVEADAVLPPDLVERCSGMSMSRVKPMLETFSFDSDGK
;
A
#
# COMPACT_ATOMS: atom_id res chain seq x y z
N MET A 1 -63.61 12.93 24.52
CA MET A 1 -62.77 13.17 23.33
C MET A 1 -61.34 13.28 23.83
N MET A 2 -60.46 12.43 23.28
CA MET A 2 -59.03 12.40 23.58
C MET A 2 -58.39 13.78 23.50
N ASN A 3 -57.43 14.06 24.38
CA ASN A 3 -56.12 14.57 23.97
C ASN A 3 -55.07 14.23 25.03
N THR A 4 -54.46 13.07 24.77
CA THR A 4 -53.12 12.57 25.03
C THR A 4 -52.15 13.53 25.74
N LEU A 5 -51.76 13.11 26.94
CA LEU A 5 -50.64 13.62 27.72
C LEU A 5 -49.33 13.20 27.03
N ILE A 6 -48.53 14.17 26.55
CA ILE A 6 -47.18 13.91 26.05
C ILE A 6 -46.28 13.73 27.26
N VAL A 7 -45.94 12.48 27.58
CA VAL A 7 -44.88 12.15 28.53
C VAL A 7 -43.55 12.36 27.80
N ILE A 8 -42.84 13.43 28.15
CA ILE A 8 -41.45 13.65 27.76
C ILE A 8 -40.63 12.59 28.51
N ILE A 9 -40.39 11.45 27.87
CA ILE A 9 -39.39 10.48 28.32
C ILE A 9 -38.04 11.13 28.04
N SER A 10 -37.46 11.70 29.10
CA SER A 10 -36.05 12.06 29.14
C SER A 10 -35.23 10.78 28.99
N CYS A 11 -34.88 10.45 27.75
CA CYS A 11 -33.79 9.52 27.47
C CYS A 11 -32.52 10.22 27.91
N ILE A 12 -32.16 10.02 29.17
CA ILE A 12 -30.79 10.13 29.64
C ILE A 12 -30.02 9.08 28.83
N TYR A 13 -29.50 9.49 27.67
CA TYR A 13 -28.43 8.76 27.02
C TYR A 13 -27.21 8.90 27.94
N MET A 14 -27.13 7.99 28.91
CA MET A 14 -25.85 7.51 29.37
C MET A 14 -25.18 6.91 28.14
N ALA A 15 -24.45 7.73 27.39
CA ALA A 15 -23.41 7.26 26.50
C ALA A 15 -22.35 6.60 27.40
N ARG A 16 -22.62 5.35 27.77
CA ARG A 16 -21.54 4.43 28.08
C ARG A 16 -20.72 4.39 26.81
N ALA A 17 -19.54 5.02 26.86
CA ALA A 17 -18.48 4.78 25.91
C ALA A 17 -18.32 3.25 25.85
N LEU A 18 -18.88 2.66 24.80
CA LEU A 18 -18.56 1.31 24.43
C LEU A 18 -17.07 1.36 24.09
N PRO A 19 -16.22 0.54 24.74
CA PRO A 19 -14.84 0.44 24.29
C PRO A 19 -14.89 0.07 22.80
N HIS A 20 -14.28 0.92 21.96
CA HIS A 20 -14.04 0.57 20.58
C HIS A 20 -13.33 -0.80 20.57
N PRO A 21 -13.73 -1.74 19.71
CA PRO A 21 -12.98 -2.97 19.57
C PRO A 21 -11.60 -2.61 19.02
N GLU A 22 -10.59 -2.59 19.90
CA GLU A 22 -9.21 -2.87 19.53
C GLU A 22 -9.23 -4.20 18.78
N LYS A 23 -9.02 -4.15 17.47
CA LYS A 23 -8.98 -5.34 16.63
C LYS A 23 -7.57 -5.92 16.68
N THR A 24 -7.51 -7.23 16.66
CA THR A 24 -6.32 -8.08 16.78
C THR A 24 -6.09 -8.85 15.47
N MET A 25 -4.86 -8.75 14.93
CA MET A 25 -4.41 -9.38 13.68
C MET A 25 -4.11 -10.87 13.84
N ARG A 26 -4.13 -11.58 12.70
CA ARG A 26 -3.50 -12.88 12.53
C ARG A 26 -2.70 -12.89 11.22
N VAL A 27 -1.45 -13.31 11.30
CA VAL A 27 -0.58 -13.56 10.15
C VAL A 27 -0.37 -15.06 10.06
N GLU A 28 -1.13 -15.74 9.22
CA GLU A 28 -0.85 -17.15 8.97
C GLU A 28 0.45 -17.29 8.17
N LYS A 29 1.44 -17.94 8.77
CA LYS A 29 2.68 -18.33 8.08
C LYS A 29 2.37 -19.47 7.13
N THR A 30 2.12 -19.15 5.86
CA THR A 30 2.01 -20.18 4.84
C THR A 30 3.39 -20.80 4.57
N LYS A 31 3.36 -22.11 4.33
CA LYS A 31 4.47 -23.05 4.27
C LYS A 31 5.63 -22.55 3.39
N ARG A 32 6.84 -22.59 3.96
CA ARG A 32 8.13 -22.27 3.33
C ARG A 32 8.38 -23.22 2.15
N ASP A 33 8.10 -22.80 0.92
CA ASP A 33 8.63 -23.46 -0.26
C ASP A 33 10.11 -23.09 -0.39
N ALA A 34 10.97 -24.09 -0.38
CA ALA A 34 12.41 -23.94 -0.49
C ALA A 34 12.79 -23.55 -1.94
N GLY A 35 12.60 -22.28 -2.29
CA GLY A 35 12.97 -21.72 -3.60
C GLY A 35 13.93 -20.55 -3.42
N ALA A 36 15.16 -20.72 -3.92
CA ALA A 36 16.27 -19.74 -3.98
C ALA A 36 16.72 -19.09 -2.65
N ILE A 37 18.04 -18.95 -2.46
CA ILE A 37 18.59 -18.25 -1.29
C ILE A 37 18.18 -16.78 -1.39
N GLY A 38 17.46 -16.27 -0.39
CA GLY A 38 17.07 -14.84 -0.33
C GLY A 38 15.76 -14.47 -1.02
N LEU A 39 14.95 -15.44 -1.47
CA LEU A 39 13.58 -15.18 -1.90
C LEU A 39 12.60 -15.50 -0.77
N HIS A 40 11.72 -14.56 -0.46
CA HIS A 40 10.75 -14.67 0.63
C HIS A 40 9.36 -14.25 0.16
N HIS A 41 8.34 -15.01 0.57
CA HIS A 41 6.94 -14.76 0.26
C HIS A 41 6.16 -14.61 1.57
N TYR A 42 5.35 -13.56 1.65
CA TYR A 42 4.53 -13.25 2.81
C TYR A 42 3.11 -12.87 2.37
N ASN A 43 2.13 -13.26 3.19
CA ASN A 43 0.76 -12.74 3.08
C ASN A 43 0.54 -11.79 4.25
N VAL A 44 0.11 -10.57 3.95
CA VAL A 44 -0.16 -9.50 4.93
C VAL A 44 -1.65 -9.19 4.88
N HIS A 45 -2.29 -9.25 6.04
CA HIS A 45 -3.71 -8.95 6.15
C HIS A 45 -3.91 -7.50 6.56
N ALA A 46 -4.31 -6.60 5.67
CA ALA A 46 -4.61 -5.21 5.97
C ALA A 46 -6.12 -4.99 6.12
N HIS A 47 -6.52 -3.96 6.87
CA HIS A 47 -7.92 -3.53 6.94
C HIS A 47 -8.08 -2.18 6.26
N GLU A 48 -8.62 -2.16 5.04
CA GLU A 48 -8.81 -0.96 4.23
C GLU A 48 -10.29 -0.63 4.09
N MET A 49 -10.68 0.56 4.56
CA MET A 49 -12.08 1.03 4.60
C MET A 49 -13.06 0.01 5.24
N GLY A 50 -12.58 -0.79 6.19
CA GLY A 50 -13.36 -1.84 6.86
C GLY A 50 -13.36 -3.20 6.17
N THR A 51 -12.75 -3.32 4.99
CA THR A 51 -12.55 -4.58 4.26
C THR A 51 -11.22 -5.21 4.65
N LEU A 52 -11.19 -6.53 4.88
CA LEU A 52 -9.95 -7.27 5.06
C LEU A 52 -9.34 -7.54 3.68
N VAL A 53 -8.11 -7.09 3.47
CA VAL A 53 -7.34 -7.20 2.25
C VAL A 53 -6.15 -8.11 2.54
N GLU A 54 -5.92 -9.12 1.69
CA GLU A 54 -4.72 -9.96 1.78
C GLU A 54 -3.73 -9.50 0.71
N GLU A 55 -2.76 -8.68 1.12
CA GLU A 55 -1.64 -8.27 0.29
C GLU A 55 -0.59 -9.37 0.23
N LYS A 56 0.03 -9.53 -0.94
CA LYS A 56 1.19 -10.42 -1.08
C LYS A 56 2.47 -9.61 -1.13
N VAL A 57 3.44 -9.99 -0.33
CA VAL A 57 4.76 -9.36 -0.29
C VAL A 57 5.81 -10.35 -0.72
N ASP A 58 6.47 -10.05 -1.83
CA ASP A 58 7.60 -10.82 -2.36
C ASP A 58 8.88 -10.03 -2.14
N VAL A 59 9.85 -10.64 -1.47
CA VAL A 59 11.16 -10.05 -1.21
C VAL A 59 12.24 -10.87 -1.89
N ASP A 60 13.01 -10.24 -2.77
CA ASP A 60 14.15 -10.83 -3.45
C ASP A 60 15.42 -10.09 -2.98
N GLU A 61 16.08 -10.65 -1.96
CA GLU A 61 17.27 -10.05 -1.36
C GLU A 61 18.47 -10.01 -2.33
N GLU A 62 18.54 -10.93 -3.29
CA GLU A 62 19.63 -10.99 -4.28
C GLU A 62 19.48 -9.88 -5.34
N ARG A 63 18.26 -9.72 -5.86
CA ARG A 63 17.95 -8.68 -6.84
C ARG A 63 17.75 -7.32 -6.20
N GLY A 64 17.52 -7.25 -4.89
CA GLY A 64 17.29 -6.01 -4.18
C GLY A 64 15.86 -5.49 -4.39
N LEU A 65 14.88 -6.39 -4.48
CA LEU A 65 13.50 -6.05 -4.79
C LEU A 65 12.57 -6.34 -3.62
N VAL A 66 11.59 -5.44 -3.43
CA VAL A 66 10.42 -5.70 -2.59
C VAL A 66 9.18 -5.38 -3.42
N SER A 67 8.28 -6.36 -3.56
CA SER A 67 7.05 -6.23 -4.32
C SER A 67 5.84 -6.40 -3.42
N TYR A 68 4.87 -5.48 -3.53
CA TYR A 68 3.57 -5.56 -2.86
C TYR A 68 2.50 -5.72 -3.94
N SER A 69 1.76 -6.83 -3.88
CA SER A 69 0.59 -7.05 -4.73
C SER A 69 -0.67 -6.84 -3.91
N ILE A 70 -1.40 -5.79 -4.25
CA ILE A 70 -2.64 -5.39 -3.59
C ILE A 70 -3.80 -5.90 -4.46
N PRO A 71 -4.62 -6.84 -3.96
CA PRO A 71 -5.75 -7.33 -4.73
C PRO A 71 -6.81 -6.22 -4.87
N GLN A 72 -7.64 -6.33 -5.91
CA GLN A 72 -8.82 -5.49 -6.04
C GLN A 72 -9.70 -5.64 -4.80
N HIS A 73 -10.06 -4.53 -4.18
CA HIS A 73 -10.92 -4.50 -3.01
C HIS A 73 -11.63 -3.14 -2.93
N ASN A 74 -12.85 -3.12 -2.38
CA ASN A 74 -13.71 -1.93 -2.42
C ASN A 74 -13.84 -1.38 -3.85
N ASP A 75 -13.60 -0.08 -4.04
CA ASP A 75 -13.55 0.62 -5.32
C ASP A 75 -12.09 0.87 -5.80
N ILE A 76 -11.13 0.13 -5.25
CA ILE A 76 -9.70 0.22 -5.59
C ILE A 76 -9.33 -0.94 -6.50
N ASP A 77 -8.80 -0.61 -7.68
CA ASP A 77 -8.31 -1.60 -8.65
C ASP A 77 -7.10 -2.37 -8.11
N GLU A 78 -6.91 -3.60 -8.59
CA GLU A 78 -5.70 -4.35 -8.28
C GLU A 78 -4.45 -3.59 -8.75
N SER A 79 -3.40 -3.67 -7.95
CA SER A 79 -2.15 -2.98 -8.25
C SER A 79 -0.94 -3.74 -7.74
N VAL A 80 0.21 -3.49 -8.37
CA VAL A 80 1.50 -4.02 -7.91
C VAL A 80 2.52 -2.91 -7.83
N PHE A 81 3.15 -2.80 -6.67
CA PHE A 81 4.21 -1.87 -6.39
C PHE A 81 5.51 -2.62 -6.24
N VAL A 82 6.56 -2.20 -6.93
CA VAL A 82 7.89 -2.81 -6.85
C VAL A 82 8.93 -1.76 -6.57
N TYR A 83 9.56 -1.91 -5.42
CA TYR A 83 10.69 -1.12 -4.99
C TYR A 83 11.97 -1.82 -5.42
N ASP A 84 12.70 -1.19 -6.33
CA ASP A 84 13.98 -1.67 -6.82
C ASP A 84 15.10 -0.82 -6.21
N PHE A 85 15.68 -1.35 -5.13
CA PHE A 85 16.76 -0.70 -4.37
C PHE A 85 18.08 -0.69 -5.12
N LYS A 86 18.25 -1.56 -6.14
CA LYS A 86 19.48 -1.67 -6.90
C LYS A 86 19.54 -0.63 -8.02
N ASN A 87 18.40 -0.35 -8.64
CA ASN A 87 18.24 0.65 -9.69
C ASN A 87 17.65 1.98 -9.18
N ASN A 88 17.35 2.08 -7.88
CA ASN A 88 16.83 3.27 -7.21
C ASN A 88 15.54 3.81 -7.84
N LEU A 89 14.59 2.90 -8.11
CA LEU A 89 13.29 3.24 -8.69
C LEU A 89 12.14 2.51 -7.98
N THR A 90 10.94 3.07 -8.16
CA THR A 90 9.66 2.44 -7.81
C THR A 90 8.87 2.23 -9.09
N LEU A 91 8.38 1.02 -9.30
CA LEU A 91 7.49 0.66 -10.40
C LEU A 91 6.07 0.43 -9.85
N MET A 92 5.08 1.12 -10.40
CA MET A 92 3.67 0.98 -10.02
C MET A 92 2.90 0.46 -11.23
N ILE A 93 2.17 -0.64 -11.05
CA ILE A 93 1.48 -1.36 -12.11
C ILE A 93 -0.01 -1.40 -11.80
N PHE A 94 -0.80 -0.87 -12.73
CA PHE A 94 -2.27 -0.86 -12.68
C PHE A 94 -2.79 -1.57 -13.92
N ALA A 95 -2.82 -2.90 -13.86
CA ALA A 95 -3.10 -3.75 -15.02
C ALA A 95 -4.49 -3.47 -15.62
N GLN A 96 -5.51 -3.27 -14.78
CA GLN A 96 -6.87 -2.96 -15.24
C GLN A 96 -6.96 -1.61 -15.98
N ALA A 97 -6.20 -0.62 -15.52
CA ALA A 97 -6.10 0.69 -16.19
C ALA A 97 -5.17 0.67 -17.42
N GLY A 98 -4.43 -0.42 -17.65
CA GLY A 98 -3.41 -0.52 -18.68
C GLY A 98 -2.24 0.44 -18.48
N LYS A 99 -1.91 0.77 -17.22
CA LYS A 99 -0.90 1.78 -16.86
C LYS A 99 0.26 1.17 -16.09
N CYS A 100 1.47 1.59 -16.44
CA CYS A 100 2.65 1.46 -15.61
C CYS A 100 3.29 2.84 -15.37
N TYR A 101 3.72 3.08 -14.14
CA TYR A 101 4.42 4.29 -13.75
C TYR A 101 5.77 3.98 -13.13
N VAL A 102 6.79 4.76 -13.47
CA VAL A 102 8.10 4.72 -12.80
C VAL A 102 8.36 6.04 -12.07
N ALA A 103 8.74 5.93 -10.81
CA ALA A 103 9.19 7.04 -9.99
C ALA A 103 10.62 6.77 -9.48
N PRO A 104 11.36 7.80 -9.05
CA PRO A 104 12.50 7.60 -8.16
C PRO A 104 12.07 6.81 -6.91
N LEU A 105 12.98 6.02 -6.36
CA LEU A 105 12.73 5.36 -5.08
C LEU A 105 12.58 6.40 -3.97
N ASP A 106 11.51 6.29 -3.17
CA ASP A 106 11.33 7.08 -1.94
C ASP A 106 11.72 6.21 -0.73
N ASP A 107 12.82 6.56 -0.08
CA ASP A 107 13.35 5.84 1.09
C ASP A 107 12.53 6.08 2.37
N ARG A 108 11.58 7.03 2.34
CA ARG A 108 10.65 7.29 3.44
C ARG A 108 9.47 6.33 3.43
N GLU A 109 9.08 5.87 2.24
CA GLU A 109 7.92 5.02 2.01
C GLU A 109 8.29 3.56 1.71
N SER A 110 9.57 3.27 1.48
CA SER A 110 10.06 1.93 1.15
C SER A 110 11.03 1.37 2.20
N GLN A 111 10.94 0.07 2.47
CA GLN A 111 11.85 -0.64 3.35
C GLN A 111 12.72 -1.59 2.53
N ASP A 112 14.04 -1.57 2.76
CA ASP A 112 14.96 -2.43 2.02
C ASP A 112 14.67 -3.93 2.27
N PRO A 113 15.10 -4.83 1.37
CA PRO A 113 14.81 -6.26 1.48
C PRO A 113 15.19 -6.88 2.82
N LYS A 114 16.37 -6.56 3.36
CA LYS A 114 16.85 -7.16 4.61
C LYS A 114 16.03 -6.69 5.79
N THR A 115 15.73 -5.39 5.84
CA THR A 115 14.87 -4.81 6.87
C THR A 115 13.45 -5.38 6.78
N THR A 116 12.92 -5.56 5.57
CA THR A 116 11.60 -6.16 5.32
C THR A 116 11.53 -7.61 5.82
N VAL A 117 12.52 -8.44 5.45
CA VAL A 117 12.63 -9.82 5.93
C VAL A 117 12.75 -9.87 7.45
N ALA A 118 13.62 -9.05 8.04
CA ALA A 118 13.79 -8.98 9.49
C ALA A 118 12.51 -8.56 10.21
N ALA A 119 11.75 -7.62 9.65
CA ALA A 119 10.46 -7.19 10.19
C ALA A 119 9.45 -8.34 10.21
N PHE A 120 9.30 -9.09 9.11
CA PHE A 120 8.39 -10.23 9.06
C PHE A 120 8.86 -11.45 9.86
N GLN A 121 10.16 -11.57 10.14
CA GLN A 121 10.69 -12.66 10.97
C GLN A 121 10.64 -12.37 12.47
N SER A 122 10.87 -11.11 12.87
CA SER A 122 10.87 -10.66 14.26
C SER A 122 9.46 -10.52 14.84
N THR A 123 8.47 -10.28 13.98
CA THR A 123 7.07 -10.25 14.36
C THR A 123 6.50 -11.68 14.32
N GLY A 124 6.29 -12.28 15.50
CA GLY A 124 5.20 -13.25 15.61
C GLY A 124 3.90 -12.50 15.40
N GLU A 125 3.06 -12.95 14.47
CA GLU A 125 1.69 -12.46 14.18
C GLU A 125 1.38 -11.07 14.76
N GLN A 126 1.81 -9.98 14.11
CA GLN A 126 1.36 -8.66 14.51
C GLN A 126 1.00 -7.72 13.36
N GLU A 127 -0.05 -6.98 13.71
CA GLU A 127 -0.69 -5.88 13.00
C GLU A 127 0.30 -4.81 12.59
N LYS A 128 0.78 -4.87 11.34
CA LYS A 128 1.48 -3.72 10.76
C LYS A 128 0.46 -2.89 10.02
N ALA A 129 0.38 -1.61 10.39
CA ALA A 129 -0.15 -0.59 9.50
C ALA A 129 0.77 -0.58 8.27
N VAL A 130 0.32 -1.18 7.18
CA VAL A 130 0.88 -0.88 5.87
C VAL A 130 0.52 0.58 5.64
N SER A 131 1.54 1.42 5.51
CA SER A 131 1.33 2.74 4.93
C SER A 131 0.79 2.48 3.54
N GLY A 132 -0.50 2.70 3.33
CA GLY A 132 -1.10 2.57 2.01
C GLY A 132 -0.27 3.41 1.03
N ILE A 133 -0.01 2.86 -0.15
CA ILE A 133 0.72 3.60 -1.18
C ILE A 133 -0.29 4.56 -1.81
N GLU A 134 -0.22 5.82 -1.40
CA GLU A 134 -1.11 6.89 -1.85
C GLU A 134 -0.67 7.38 -3.24
N THR A 135 -1.25 6.78 -4.28
CA THR A 135 -0.92 7.08 -5.69
C THR A 135 -1.25 8.50 -6.12
N ASP A 136 -2.17 9.16 -5.42
CA ASP A 136 -2.52 10.58 -5.56
C ASP A 136 -1.40 11.52 -5.13
N SER A 137 -0.34 11.00 -4.50
CA SER A 137 0.89 11.71 -4.20
C SER A 137 1.83 11.86 -5.41
N TYR A 138 1.45 11.42 -6.62
CA TYR A 138 2.29 11.49 -7.82
C TYR A 138 1.65 12.29 -8.97
N VAL A 139 2.51 12.97 -9.74
CA VAL A 139 2.12 13.64 -11.00
C VAL A 139 2.95 13.11 -12.17
N ILE A 140 2.34 13.03 -13.35
CA ILE A 140 3.03 12.64 -14.59
C ILE A 140 4.12 13.66 -14.91
N ASP A 141 5.34 13.17 -15.14
CA ASP A 141 6.51 13.97 -15.49
C ASP A 141 6.88 13.77 -16.96
N GLY A 142 6.21 14.52 -17.82
CA GLY A 142 6.40 14.45 -19.27
C GLY A 142 5.34 13.62 -20.00
N GLY A 143 5.74 12.95 -21.07
CA GLY A 143 4.88 12.08 -21.87
C GLY A 143 5.09 10.59 -21.60
N GLU A 144 4.45 9.76 -22.42
CA GLU A 144 4.72 8.32 -22.43
C GLU A 144 6.18 8.04 -22.79
N VAL A 145 6.72 6.98 -22.20
CA VAL A 145 8.11 6.54 -22.39
C VAL A 145 8.13 5.05 -22.74
N GLU A 146 9.14 4.60 -23.47
CA GLU A 146 9.33 3.17 -23.71
C GLU A 146 9.83 2.48 -22.43
N ALA A 147 9.30 1.28 -22.12
CA ALA A 147 9.62 0.58 -20.88
C ALA A 147 11.11 0.18 -20.79
N ASP A 148 11.70 -0.28 -21.89
CA ASP A 148 13.11 -0.66 -21.97
C ASP A 148 14.08 0.53 -21.87
N ALA A 149 13.60 1.75 -22.05
CA ALA A 149 14.38 2.97 -21.87
C ALA A 149 14.48 3.41 -20.41
N VAL A 150 13.59 2.92 -19.52
CA VAL A 150 13.46 3.41 -18.15
C VAL A 150 13.46 2.33 -17.07
N LEU A 151 13.29 1.06 -17.45
CA LEU A 151 13.29 -0.09 -16.55
C LEU A 151 14.45 -1.04 -16.85
N PRO A 152 14.97 -1.74 -15.83
CA PRO A 152 15.89 -2.85 -16.05
C PRO A 152 15.18 -4.00 -16.79
N PRO A 153 15.91 -4.83 -17.56
CA PRO A 153 15.32 -5.81 -18.48
C PRO A 153 14.32 -6.78 -17.84
N ASP A 154 14.56 -7.15 -16.59
CA ASP A 154 13.74 -8.06 -15.79
C ASP A 154 12.41 -7.46 -15.31
N LEU A 155 12.26 -6.13 -15.38
CA LEU A 155 11.00 -5.45 -15.06
C LEU A 155 10.22 -5.00 -16.31
N VAL A 156 10.85 -4.97 -17.49
CA VAL A 156 10.20 -4.57 -18.75
C VAL A 156 8.98 -5.43 -19.06
N GLU A 157 9.10 -6.76 -18.91
CA GLU A 157 8.02 -7.70 -19.21
C GLU A 157 6.77 -7.44 -18.36
N ARG A 158 6.95 -6.95 -17.13
CA ARG A 158 5.84 -6.65 -16.21
C ARG A 158 4.98 -5.49 -16.67
N CYS A 159 5.46 -4.68 -17.61
CA CYS A 159 4.74 -3.56 -18.22
C CYS A 159 4.37 -3.79 -19.68
N SER A 160 4.53 -5.01 -20.19
CA SER A 160 4.23 -5.34 -21.57
C SER A 160 2.75 -5.09 -21.90
N GLY A 161 2.49 -4.36 -22.98
CA GLY A 161 1.13 -4.02 -23.43
C GLY A 161 0.45 -2.89 -22.65
N MET A 162 1.15 -2.23 -21.73
CA MET A 162 0.65 -1.08 -20.97
C MET A 162 1.35 0.20 -21.41
N SER A 163 0.66 1.35 -21.27
CA SER A 163 1.32 2.64 -21.45
C SER A 163 2.19 2.95 -20.23
N MET A 164 3.43 3.35 -20.48
CA MET A 164 4.42 3.62 -19.45
C MET A 164 4.66 5.14 -19.34
N SER A 165 4.75 5.67 -18.12
CA SER A 165 5.05 7.08 -17.88
C SER A 165 5.97 7.27 -16.68
N ARG A 166 6.81 8.32 -16.72
CA ARG A 166 7.53 8.78 -15.54
C ARG A 166 6.59 9.58 -14.65
N VAL A 167 6.74 9.45 -13.35
CA VAL A 167 6.01 10.25 -12.37
C VAL A 167 6.97 10.78 -11.30
N LYS A 168 6.58 11.88 -10.67
CA LYS A 168 7.31 12.47 -9.55
C LYS A 168 6.35 12.79 -8.41
N PRO A 169 6.83 12.82 -7.15
CA PRO A 169 6.00 13.24 -6.03
C PRO A 169 5.39 14.62 -6.28
N MET A 170 4.10 14.75 -6.02
CA MET A 170 3.42 16.02 -5.89
C MET A 170 3.94 16.64 -4.60
N LEU A 171 5.00 17.46 -4.69
CA LEU A 171 5.47 18.22 -3.53
C LEU A 171 4.25 18.90 -2.87
N GLU A 172 4.09 18.73 -1.56
CA GLU A 172 3.05 19.41 -0.78
C GLU A 172 3.25 20.93 -0.88
N THR A 173 2.76 21.55 -1.95
CA THR A 173 2.66 23.01 -2.07
C THR A 173 1.43 23.49 -1.33
N PHE A 174 1.39 23.25 -0.02
CA PHE A 174 0.55 23.99 0.91
C PHE A 174 1.38 24.34 2.14
N SER A 175 2.36 25.24 1.95
CA SER A 175 2.73 26.13 3.04
C SER A 175 1.51 27.00 3.34
N PHE A 176 0.69 26.58 4.31
CA PHE A 176 -0.18 27.50 5.01
C PHE A 176 0.75 28.49 5.73
N ASP A 177 1.03 29.63 5.09
CA ASP A 177 1.52 30.81 5.80
C ASP A 177 0.42 31.23 6.78
N SER A 178 0.44 30.60 7.96
CA SER A 178 -0.25 31.07 9.14
C SER A 178 0.68 31.99 9.91
N ASP A 179 1.18 33.04 9.26
CA ASP A 179 1.68 34.20 9.98
C ASP A 179 0.54 35.20 10.09
N GLY A 180 -0.20 35.04 11.20
CA GLY A 180 -1.12 36.04 11.67
C GLY A 180 -0.41 37.34 12.02
N LYS A 181 -0.97 38.45 11.53
CA LYS A 181 -1.14 39.70 12.28
C LYS A 181 -2.21 40.57 11.65
#